data_AF-A0A7T1HU14-F1
#
_entry.id   AF-A0A7T1HU14-F1
#
_cell.length_a   1.000
_cell.length_b   1.000
_cell.length_c   1.000
_cell.angle_alpha   90.00
_cell.angle_beta   90.00
_cell.angle_gamma   90.00
#
_symmetry.space_group_name_H-M   'P 1'
#
loop_
_entity.id
_entity.type
_entity.pdbx_description
1 polymer ?
#
loop_
_entity_poly.entity_id
_entity_poly.type
_entity_poly.pdbx_seq_one_letter_code
_entity_poly.pdbx_strand_id
1 'polypeptide(L)'
;MVLMLLAGGALIGFLLAVLGAGGSILLLPLLVSGAALPTKAAVPLSLLVVTLLALGNVGPYIRRGQVAIRPGLVLGVPALAGSWIGGSMVKAGWIAEMVQLGIFAAAALVASWLLTRRSALQEAANGGNTTGFPLALAAQGVLVGLLTGIAGVGGGFAIVPALVLLAGLPMALASGTSLLLIATNSLVALAALGHWPGPELPLMLPLLGGGAIGAVAGQRLAPHLPDRILRQGFSALLIGSALLTGFEAWRRQPQATPTIPDPPTPALPAQR
;
A
#
# COMPACT_ATOMS: atom_id res chain seq x y z
N MET A 1 -0.40 3.52 24.78
CA MET A 1 0.14 4.11 23.53
C MET A 1 1.41 3.41 23.06
N VAL A 2 2.55 3.53 23.77
CA VAL A 2 3.85 3.00 23.33
C VAL A 2 3.84 1.50 23.04
N LEU A 3 3.23 0.68 23.91
CA LEU A 3 3.14 -0.78 23.70
C LEU A 3 2.35 -1.15 22.43
N MET A 4 1.28 -0.40 22.13
CA MET A 4 0.49 -0.59 20.91
C MET A 4 1.29 -0.18 19.66
N LEU A 5 2.09 0.88 19.72
CA LEU A 5 2.98 1.29 18.64
C LEU A 5 4.11 0.27 18.42
N LEU A 6 4.67 -0.30 19.48
CA LEU A 6 5.64 -1.39 19.40
C LEU A 6 5.03 -2.64 18.76
N ALA A 7 3.85 -3.06 19.23
CA ALA A 7 3.17 -4.25 18.71
C ALA A 7 2.74 -4.06 17.24
N GLY A 8 2.13 -2.92 16.93
CA GLY A 8 1.71 -2.58 15.57
C GLY A 8 2.91 -2.40 14.64
N GLY A 9 3.97 -1.74 15.11
CA GLY A 9 5.25 -1.64 14.41
C GLY A 9 5.82 -3.03 14.11
N ALA A 10 5.87 -3.93 15.09
CA ALA A 10 6.35 -5.30 14.92
C ALA A 10 5.53 -6.10 13.91
N LEU A 11 4.21 -6.01 13.97
CA LEU A 11 3.34 -6.64 12.99
C LEU A 11 3.64 -6.11 11.57
N ILE A 12 3.73 -4.80 11.41
CA ILE A 12 3.98 -4.17 10.10
C ILE A 12 5.37 -4.52 9.58
N GLY A 13 6.39 -4.49 10.42
CA GLY A 13 7.76 -4.90 10.07
C GLY A 13 7.85 -6.37 9.69
N PHE A 14 7.14 -7.25 10.40
CA PHE A 14 7.06 -8.67 10.06
C PHE A 14 6.37 -8.90 8.72
N LEU A 15 5.23 -8.24 8.47
CA LEU A 15 4.50 -8.38 7.21
C LEU A 15 5.31 -7.80 6.03
N LEU A 16 5.98 -6.67 6.22
CA LEU A 16 6.92 -6.11 5.23
C LEU A 16 8.04 -7.10 4.92
N ALA A 17 8.63 -7.71 5.94
CA ALA A 17 9.74 -8.66 5.78
C ALA A 17 9.32 -9.98 5.11
N VAL A 18 8.13 -10.50 5.41
CA VAL A 18 7.68 -11.80 4.90
C VAL A 18 7.03 -11.66 3.53
N LEU A 19 6.17 -10.67 3.35
CA LEU A 19 5.30 -10.57 2.19
C LEU A 19 5.73 -9.50 1.17
N GLY A 20 6.58 -8.55 1.58
CA GLY A 20 6.90 -7.37 0.76
C GLY A 20 5.68 -6.47 0.54
N ALA A 21 4.59 -6.71 1.27
CA ALA A 21 3.36 -5.94 1.16
C ALA A 21 3.52 -4.59 1.85
N GLY A 22 3.16 -3.50 1.16
CA GLY A 22 3.28 -2.13 1.66
C GLY A 22 2.64 -1.96 3.04
N GLY A 23 3.49 -1.77 4.05
CA GLY A 23 3.08 -1.55 5.44
C GLY A 23 2.15 -0.34 5.62
N SER A 24 2.07 0.55 4.63
CA SER A 24 1.18 1.73 4.61
C SER A 24 -0.30 1.38 4.77
N ILE A 25 -0.75 0.23 4.24
CA ILE A 25 -2.15 -0.22 4.35
C ILE A 25 -2.59 -0.31 5.82
N LEU A 26 -1.69 -0.79 6.69
CA LEU A 26 -1.97 -1.02 8.10
C LEU A 26 -1.43 0.11 8.99
N LEU A 27 -0.37 0.78 8.56
CA LEU A 27 0.30 1.80 9.36
C LEU A 27 -0.55 3.07 9.48
N LEU A 28 -1.22 3.49 8.41
CA LEU A 28 -2.06 4.70 8.47
C LEU A 28 -3.27 4.51 9.40
N PRO A 29 -4.07 3.42 9.32
CA PRO A 29 -5.12 3.15 10.31
C PRO A 29 -4.59 3.01 11.74
N LEU A 30 -3.42 2.40 11.93
CA LEU A 30 -2.80 2.28 13.25
C LEU A 30 -2.47 3.66 13.86
N LEU A 31 -1.99 4.60 13.05
CA LEU A 31 -1.65 5.96 13.49
C LEU A 31 -2.90 6.82 13.73
N VAL A 32 -3.89 6.76 12.84
CA VAL A 32 -5.11 7.58 12.94
C VAL A 32 -6.03 7.03 14.02
N SER A 33 -6.35 5.75 13.98
CA SER A 33 -7.32 5.14 14.89
C SER A 33 -6.68 4.69 16.20
N GLY A 34 -5.47 4.15 16.16
CA GLY A 34 -4.76 3.70 17.35
C GLY A 34 -4.11 4.85 18.11
N ALA A 35 -3.31 5.67 17.42
CA ALA A 35 -2.59 6.78 18.04
C ALA A 35 -3.39 8.10 18.11
N ALA A 36 -4.62 8.13 17.59
CA ALA A 36 -5.50 9.30 17.56
C ALA A 36 -4.86 10.53 16.90
N LEU A 37 -3.96 10.32 15.93
CA LEU A 37 -3.27 11.40 15.24
C LEU A 37 -4.12 12.02 14.12
N PRO A 38 -4.04 13.34 13.91
CA PRO A 38 -4.66 13.96 12.75
C PRO A 38 -4.03 13.42 11.46
N THR A 39 -4.84 13.19 10.42
CA THR A 39 -4.39 12.65 9.12
C THR A 39 -3.26 13.47 8.49
N LYS A 40 -3.26 14.80 8.70
CA LYS A 40 -2.19 15.70 8.25
C LYS A 40 -0.81 15.35 8.83
N ALA A 41 -0.75 14.85 10.06
CA ALA A 41 0.48 14.41 10.71
C ALA A 41 0.78 12.92 10.50
N ALA A 42 -0.27 12.09 10.49
CA ALA A 42 -0.15 10.64 10.34
C ALA A 42 0.42 10.22 8.98
N VAL A 43 0.03 10.90 7.89
CA VAL A 43 0.47 10.55 6.52
C VAL A 43 1.99 10.72 6.34
N PRO A 44 2.60 11.89 6.60
CA PRO A 44 4.06 12.05 6.49
C PRO A 44 4.84 11.09 7.40
N LEU A 45 4.38 10.91 8.65
CA LEU A 45 5.02 9.99 9.60
C LEU A 45 4.96 8.54 9.11
N SER A 46 3.83 8.12 8.53
CA SER A 46 3.68 6.77 7.98
C SER A 46 4.63 6.52 6.80
N LEU A 47 4.76 7.49 5.89
CA LEU A 47 5.65 7.37 4.73
C LEU A 47 7.11 7.29 5.16
N LEU A 48 7.49 8.07 6.17
CA LEU A 48 8.85 8.07 6.70
C LEU A 48 9.17 6.75 7.41
N VAL A 49 8.27 6.25 8.26
CA VAL A 49 8.41 4.93 8.91
C VAL A 49 8.48 3.79 7.88
N VAL A 50 7.58 3.77 6.89
CA VAL A 50 7.58 2.74 5.83
C VAL A 50 8.88 2.80 5.03
N THR A 51 9.36 3.98 4.68
CA THR A 51 10.62 4.15 3.94
C THR A 51 11.78 3.54 4.73
N LEU A 52 11.90 3.85 6.02
CA LEU A 52 12.98 3.33 6.87
C LEU A 52 12.88 1.82 7.07
N LEU A 53 11.68 1.29 7.34
CA LEU A 53 11.47 -0.15 7.50
C LEU A 53 11.69 -0.91 6.18
N ALA A 54 11.28 -0.35 5.05
CA ALA A 54 11.50 -0.95 3.74
C ALA A 54 13.00 -1.00 3.42
N LEU A 55 13.73 0.11 3.59
CA LEU A 55 15.18 0.14 3.40
C LEU A 55 15.92 -0.84 4.31
N GLY A 56 15.53 -0.93 5.59
CA GLY A 56 16.09 -1.91 6.51
C GLY A 56 15.84 -3.36 6.09
N ASN A 57 14.67 -3.65 5.50
CA ASN A 57 14.29 -4.97 5.01
C ASN A 57 14.89 -5.32 3.64
N VAL A 58 15.18 -4.34 2.78
CA VAL A 58 15.78 -4.58 1.46
C VAL A 58 17.18 -5.19 1.59
N GLY A 59 17.98 -4.77 2.58
CA GLY A 59 19.38 -5.21 2.73
C GLY A 59 19.56 -6.74 2.72
N PRO A 60 18.85 -7.50 3.58
CA PRO A 60 18.87 -8.97 3.56
C PRO A 60 18.46 -9.59 2.21
N TYR A 61 17.45 -9.03 1.53
CA TYR A 61 17.02 -9.51 0.21
C TYR A 61 18.09 -9.28 -0.86
N ILE A 62 18.78 -8.13 -0.84
CA ILE A 62 19.92 -7.85 -1.74
C ILE A 62 21.05 -8.85 -1.47
N ARG A 63 21.39 -9.09 -0.20
CA ARG A 63 22.46 -10.04 0.18
C ARG A 63 22.18 -11.48 -0.28
N ARG A 64 20.91 -11.86 -0.38
CA ARG A 64 20.47 -13.18 -0.85
C ARG A 64 20.29 -13.26 -2.37
N GLY A 65 20.59 -12.19 -3.11
CA GLY A 65 20.33 -12.13 -4.56
C GLY A 65 18.84 -12.16 -4.92
N GLN A 66 17.95 -11.84 -3.96
CA GLN A 66 16.51 -11.98 -4.10
C GLN A 66 15.82 -10.71 -4.64
N VAL A 67 16.52 -9.97 -5.50
CA VAL A 67 16.04 -8.69 -6.07
C VAL A 67 16.21 -8.71 -7.58
N ALA A 68 15.09 -8.64 -8.30
CA ALA A 68 15.04 -8.66 -9.75
C ALA A 68 14.98 -7.22 -10.29
N ILE A 69 16.16 -6.59 -10.46
CA ILE A 69 16.26 -5.18 -10.85
C ILE A 69 15.63 -4.92 -12.23
N ARG A 70 15.89 -5.77 -13.24
CA ARG A 70 15.39 -5.55 -14.60
C ARG A 70 13.85 -5.56 -14.67
N PRO A 71 13.14 -6.63 -14.26
CA PRO A 71 11.67 -6.60 -14.25
C PRO A 71 11.11 -5.57 -13.27
N GLY A 72 11.80 -5.34 -12.15
CA GLY A 72 11.46 -4.31 -11.17
C GLY A 72 11.45 -2.90 -11.75
N LEU A 73 12.43 -2.55 -12.60
CA LEU A 73 12.47 -1.24 -13.26
C LEU A 73 11.48 -1.15 -14.41
N VAL A 74 11.38 -2.19 -15.24
CA VAL A 74 10.49 -2.20 -16.43
C VAL A 74 9.02 -2.10 -16.02
N LEU A 75 8.62 -2.75 -14.93
CA LEU A 75 7.25 -2.65 -14.42
C LEU A 75 7.09 -1.50 -13.41
N GLY A 76 8.09 -1.31 -12.56
CA GLY A 76 8.02 -0.40 -11.42
C GLY A 76 8.14 1.07 -11.79
N VAL A 77 9.04 1.48 -12.68
CA VAL A 77 9.14 2.90 -13.08
C VAL A 77 7.82 3.39 -13.72
N PRO A 78 7.21 2.65 -14.68
CA PRO A 78 5.91 3.02 -15.21
C PRO A 78 4.79 2.97 -14.16
N ALA A 79 4.85 2.03 -13.21
CA ALA A 79 3.90 1.98 -12.10
C ALA A 79 4.02 3.17 -11.13
N LEU A 80 5.23 3.65 -10.86
CA LEU A 80 5.45 4.87 -10.07
C LEU A 80 4.87 6.09 -10.78
N ALA A 81 5.11 6.23 -12.09
CA ALA A 81 4.55 7.30 -12.90
C ALA A 81 3.01 7.24 -12.91
N GLY A 82 2.44 6.06 -13.15
CA GLY A 82 0.99 5.83 -13.09
C GLY A 82 0.42 6.15 -11.71
N SER A 83 1.09 5.75 -10.62
CA SER A 83 0.63 6.04 -9.25
C SER A 83 0.64 7.52 -8.94
N TRP A 84 1.62 8.26 -9.44
CA TRP A 84 1.69 9.71 -9.26
C TRP A 84 0.55 10.41 -10.01
N ILE A 85 0.26 9.99 -11.25
CA ILE A 85 -0.86 10.50 -12.05
C ILE A 85 -2.21 10.14 -11.41
N GLY A 86 -2.42 8.89 -11.03
CA GLY A 86 -3.67 8.45 -10.40
C GLY A 86 -3.92 9.17 -9.07
N GLY A 87 -2.87 9.34 -8.27
CA GLY A 87 -2.94 10.09 -7.00
C GLY A 87 -3.18 11.59 -7.20
N SER A 88 -2.64 12.20 -8.27
CA SER A 88 -2.91 13.60 -8.57
C SER A 88 -4.35 13.85 -9.05
N MET A 89 -4.95 12.90 -9.79
CA MET A 89 -6.37 12.96 -10.18
C MET A 89 -7.31 12.93 -8.96
N VAL A 90 -6.99 12.12 -7.95
CA VAL A 90 -7.73 12.11 -6.68
C VAL A 90 -7.58 13.43 -5.95
N LYS A 91 -6.36 13.98 -5.87
CA LYS A 91 -6.12 15.30 -5.25
C LYS A 91 -6.85 16.44 -5.96
N ALA A 92 -7.03 16.33 -7.28
CA ALA A 92 -7.79 17.28 -8.09
C ALA A 92 -9.32 17.20 -7.86
N GLY A 93 -9.79 16.24 -7.05
CA GLY A 93 -11.22 16.08 -6.74
C GLY A 93 -12.03 15.43 -7.85
N TRP A 94 -11.37 14.83 -8.86
CA TRP A 94 -12.06 14.23 -10.01
C TRP A 94 -12.74 12.90 -9.69
N ILE A 95 -12.36 12.27 -8.58
CA ILE A 95 -12.83 10.94 -8.19
C ILE A 95 -13.47 11.04 -6.81
N ALA A 96 -14.75 10.68 -6.72
CA ALA A 96 -15.46 10.63 -5.45
C ALA A 96 -14.85 9.56 -4.52
N GLU A 97 -14.81 9.83 -3.21
CA GLU A 97 -14.21 8.93 -2.21
C GLU A 97 -14.82 7.51 -2.27
N MET A 98 -16.13 7.38 -2.47
CA MET A 98 -16.80 6.08 -2.62
C MET A 98 -16.30 5.29 -3.85
N VAL A 99 -16.04 5.98 -4.96
CA VAL A 99 -15.51 5.35 -6.19
C VAL A 99 -14.06 4.91 -5.97
N GLN A 100 -13.25 5.72 -5.29
CA GLN A 100 -11.89 5.36 -4.91
C GLN A 100 -11.84 4.11 -4.01
N LEU A 101 -12.67 4.05 -2.97
CA LEU A 101 -12.74 2.91 -2.06
C LEU A 101 -13.23 1.64 -2.79
N GLY A 102 -14.19 1.79 -3.70
CA GLY A 102 -14.68 0.71 -4.57
C GLY A 102 -13.59 0.17 -5.49
N ILE A 103 -12.82 1.04 -6.16
CA ILE A 103 -11.70 0.65 -7.03
C ILE A 103 -10.63 -0.09 -6.22
N PHE A 104 -10.27 0.39 -5.04
CA PHE A 104 -9.30 -0.28 -4.18
C PHE A 104 -9.77 -1.68 -3.78
N ALA A 105 -11.01 -1.81 -3.28
CA ALA A 105 -11.56 -3.09 -2.85
C ALA A 105 -11.64 -4.07 -4.03
N ALA A 106 -12.11 -3.63 -5.19
CA ALA A 106 -12.16 -4.45 -6.40
C ALA A 106 -10.76 -4.89 -6.84
N ALA A 107 -9.78 -3.98 -6.89
CA ALA A 107 -8.41 -4.30 -7.26
C ALA A 107 -7.76 -5.29 -6.30
N ALA A 108 -7.97 -5.13 -4.98
CA ALA A 108 -7.48 -6.05 -3.95
C ALA A 108 -8.11 -7.44 -4.09
N LEU A 109 -9.42 -7.53 -4.33
CA LEU A 109 -10.11 -8.80 -4.55
C LEU A 109 -9.66 -9.49 -5.84
N VAL A 110 -9.52 -8.75 -6.94
CA VAL A 110 -9.00 -9.27 -8.21
C VAL A 110 -7.57 -9.77 -8.05
N ALA A 111 -6.69 -9.00 -7.41
CA ALA A 111 -5.31 -9.43 -7.15
C ALA A 111 -5.24 -10.69 -6.26
N SER A 112 -6.06 -10.75 -5.20
CA SER A 112 -6.20 -11.92 -4.34
C SER A 112 -6.69 -13.16 -5.10
N TRP A 113 -7.73 -13.00 -5.91
CA TRP A 113 -8.30 -14.07 -6.74
C TRP A 113 -7.32 -14.56 -7.81
N LEU A 114 -6.59 -13.66 -8.45
CA LEU A 114 -5.56 -14.01 -9.43
C LEU A 114 -4.39 -14.75 -8.76
N LEU A 115 -3.92 -14.31 -7.60
CA LEU A 115 -2.83 -14.97 -6.87
C LEU A 115 -3.19 -16.39 -6.43
N THR A 116 -4.44 -16.63 -6.03
CA THR A 116 -4.93 -17.96 -5.66
C THR A 116 -5.13 -18.88 -6.86
N ARG A 117 -5.59 -18.34 -7.99
CA ARG A 117 -5.76 -19.10 -9.25
C ARG A 117 -4.46 -19.37 -10.01
N ARG A 118 -3.41 -18.58 -9.78
CA ARG A 118 -2.12 -18.73 -10.48
C ARG A 118 -1.40 -20.06 -10.22
N SER A 119 -1.72 -20.74 -9.12
CA SER A 119 -1.22 -22.10 -8.82
C SER A 119 -1.43 -23.07 -9.99
N ALA A 120 -2.52 -22.92 -10.75
CA ALA A 120 -2.83 -23.76 -11.90
C ALA A 120 -2.19 -23.27 -13.22
N LEU A 121 -1.78 -22.01 -13.30
CA LEU A 121 -1.25 -21.39 -14.52
C LEU A 121 0.28 -21.51 -14.64
N GLN A 122 1.01 -21.63 -13.53
CA GLN A 122 2.47 -21.83 -13.55
C GLN A 122 2.87 -23.28 -13.85
N GLU A 123 2.09 -24.28 -13.41
CA GLU A 123 2.27 -25.67 -13.83
C GLU A 123 2.17 -25.82 -15.36
N ALA A 124 1.34 -24.98 -16.01
CA ALA A 124 1.17 -24.95 -17.46
C ALA A 124 2.19 -24.04 -18.20
N ALA A 125 2.78 -23.04 -17.52
CA ALA A 125 3.62 -22.01 -18.14
C ALA A 125 5.14 -22.25 -18.03
N ASN A 126 5.58 -23.31 -17.36
CA ASN A 126 7.00 -23.71 -17.27
C ASN A 126 7.65 -24.08 -18.63
N GLY A 127 6.96 -23.91 -19.77
CA GLY A 127 7.46 -24.19 -21.12
C GLY A 127 7.65 -22.99 -22.05
N GLY A 128 7.48 -21.74 -21.61
CA GLY A 128 7.49 -20.57 -22.51
C GLY A 128 8.55 -19.51 -22.21
N ASN A 129 9.49 -19.30 -23.13
CA ASN A 129 10.43 -18.17 -23.15
C ASN A 129 9.70 -16.82 -22.97
N THR A 130 9.80 -16.20 -21.79
CA THR A 130 9.22 -14.87 -21.48
C THR A 130 10.15 -13.72 -21.87
N THR A 131 10.75 -13.78 -23.05
CA THR A 131 11.65 -12.73 -23.57
C THR A 131 10.98 -11.77 -24.56
N GLY A 132 9.66 -11.88 -24.78
CA GLY A 132 8.90 -10.95 -25.62
C GLY A 132 8.09 -9.94 -24.81
N PHE A 133 8.33 -8.65 -25.06
CA PHE A 133 7.55 -7.46 -24.64
C PHE A 133 7.82 -6.81 -23.27
N PRO A 134 9.01 -6.22 -23.06
CA PRO A 134 9.21 -5.21 -22.01
C PRO A 134 8.22 -4.03 -22.13
N LEU A 135 7.74 -3.73 -23.35
CA LEU A 135 6.78 -2.65 -23.60
C LEU A 135 5.36 -2.98 -23.08
N ALA A 136 4.89 -4.22 -23.25
CA ALA A 136 3.61 -4.64 -22.69
C ALA A 136 3.65 -4.65 -21.16
N LEU A 137 4.77 -5.11 -20.60
CA LEU A 137 5.00 -5.11 -19.15
C LEU A 137 5.05 -3.68 -18.58
N ALA A 138 5.66 -2.75 -19.31
CA ALA A 138 5.66 -1.33 -18.96
C ALA A 138 4.26 -0.71 -19.02
N ALA A 139 3.48 -0.99 -20.07
CA ALA A 139 2.10 -0.52 -20.21
C ALA A 139 1.20 -1.05 -19.07
N GLN A 140 1.34 -2.33 -18.72
CA GLN A 140 0.66 -2.91 -17.58
C GLN A 140 1.14 -2.29 -16.26
N GLY A 141 2.44 -1.96 -16.15
CA GLY A 141 2.99 -1.19 -15.04
C GLY A 141 2.27 0.14 -14.85
N VAL A 142 2.10 0.93 -15.92
CA VAL A 142 1.33 2.20 -15.86
C VAL A 142 -0.10 1.95 -15.38
N LEU A 143 -0.79 0.95 -15.92
CA LEU A 143 -2.17 0.64 -15.53
C LEU A 143 -2.28 0.26 -14.06
N VAL A 144 -1.40 -0.64 -13.60
CA VAL A 144 -1.33 -1.04 -12.18
C VAL A 144 -1.01 0.17 -11.31
N GLY A 145 -0.07 1.01 -11.74
CA GLY A 145 0.27 2.26 -11.08
C GLY A 145 -0.90 3.21 -10.95
N LEU A 146 -1.64 3.46 -12.03
CA LEU A 146 -2.83 4.31 -12.02
C LEU A 146 -3.86 3.79 -11.03
N LEU A 147 -4.15 2.49 -11.05
CA LEU A 147 -5.08 1.86 -10.12
C LEU A 147 -4.62 2.00 -8.67
N THR A 148 -3.33 1.82 -8.37
CA THR A 148 -2.80 1.98 -7.00
C THR A 148 -2.74 3.43 -6.54
N GLY A 149 -2.47 4.36 -7.46
CA GLY A 149 -2.50 5.79 -7.22
C GLY A 149 -3.90 6.28 -6.90
N ILE A 150 -4.90 5.86 -7.69
CA ILE A 150 -6.31 6.18 -7.47
C ILE A 150 -6.79 5.59 -6.14
N ALA A 151 -6.38 4.37 -5.82
CA ALA A 151 -6.70 3.76 -4.52
C ALA A 151 -6.17 4.55 -3.32
N GLY A 152 -5.12 5.35 -3.48
CA GLY A 152 -4.60 6.25 -2.45
C GLY A 152 -3.79 5.60 -1.33
N VAL A 153 -3.48 4.29 -1.42
CA VAL A 153 -2.83 3.53 -0.32
C VAL A 153 -1.28 3.57 -0.38
N GLY A 154 -0.71 4.48 -1.18
CA GLY A 154 0.75 4.61 -1.30
C GLY A 154 1.39 3.55 -2.20
N GLY A 155 0.75 3.21 -3.33
CA GLY A 155 1.33 2.55 -4.50
C GLY A 155 1.73 1.08 -4.37
N GLY A 156 2.12 0.62 -3.19
CA GLY A 156 2.83 -0.66 -3.00
C GLY A 156 1.99 -1.93 -3.04
N PHE A 157 0.68 -1.86 -2.77
CA PHE A 157 -0.11 -3.07 -2.53
C PHE A 157 -0.30 -3.94 -3.79
N ALA A 158 -0.40 -3.33 -4.98
CA ALA A 158 -0.55 -4.09 -6.22
C ALA A 158 0.77 -4.38 -6.93
N ILE A 159 1.90 -3.80 -6.47
CA ILE A 159 3.22 -4.02 -7.07
C ILE A 159 3.65 -5.47 -6.91
N VAL A 160 3.46 -6.07 -5.72
CA VAL A 160 3.81 -7.48 -5.49
C VAL A 160 3.00 -8.42 -6.40
N PRO A 161 1.64 -8.36 -6.43
CA PRO A 161 0.86 -9.14 -7.39
C PRO A 161 1.26 -8.90 -8.83
N ALA A 162 1.57 -7.67 -9.24
CA ALA A 162 1.97 -7.37 -10.60
C ALA A 162 3.33 -7.99 -10.96
N LEU A 163 4.32 -7.91 -10.07
CA LEU A 163 5.63 -8.56 -10.25
C LEU A 163 5.51 -10.08 -10.30
N VAL A 164 4.63 -10.65 -9.48
CA VAL A 164 4.32 -12.07 -9.54
C VAL A 164 3.63 -12.34 -10.87
N LEU A 165 2.39 -11.89 -11.05
CA LEU A 165 1.47 -12.25 -12.14
C LEU A 165 1.97 -11.87 -13.53
N LEU A 166 2.54 -10.68 -13.69
CA LEU A 166 2.93 -10.13 -14.99
C LEU A 166 4.40 -10.43 -15.31
N ALA A 167 5.31 -10.22 -14.34
CA ALA A 167 6.74 -10.45 -14.55
C ALA A 167 7.18 -11.90 -14.30
N GLY A 168 6.27 -12.78 -13.88
CA GLY A 168 6.58 -14.21 -13.70
C GLY A 168 7.45 -14.52 -12.49
N LEU A 169 7.69 -13.57 -11.60
CA LEU A 169 8.64 -13.74 -10.51
C LEU A 169 8.09 -14.67 -9.42
N PRO A 170 8.95 -15.50 -8.78
CA PRO A 170 8.62 -16.17 -7.53
C PRO A 170 8.37 -15.12 -6.44
N MET A 171 7.53 -15.45 -5.46
CA MET A 171 7.07 -14.49 -4.44
C MET A 171 8.24 -13.90 -3.64
N ALA A 172 9.30 -14.69 -3.39
CA ALA A 172 10.51 -14.20 -2.72
C ALA A 172 11.24 -13.11 -3.52
N LEU A 173 11.39 -13.26 -4.85
CA LEU A 173 11.97 -12.23 -5.72
C LEU A 173 11.05 -11.01 -5.86
N ALA A 174 9.74 -11.24 -5.95
CA ALA A 174 8.76 -10.16 -6.03
C ALA A 174 8.74 -9.32 -4.74
N SER A 175 8.77 -9.97 -3.57
CA SER A 175 8.84 -9.32 -2.25
C SER A 175 10.08 -8.43 -2.14
N GLY A 176 11.28 -8.97 -2.41
CA GLY A 176 12.53 -8.19 -2.33
C GLY A 176 12.55 -7.00 -3.30
N THR A 177 12.08 -7.20 -4.53
CA THR A 177 11.99 -6.15 -5.55
C THR A 177 10.96 -5.08 -5.19
N SER A 178 9.83 -5.48 -4.61
CA SER A 178 8.77 -4.56 -4.19
C SER A 178 9.20 -3.66 -3.03
N LEU A 179 10.03 -4.14 -2.11
CA LEU A 179 10.52 -3.31 -0.99
C LEU A 179 11.32 -2.11 -1.48
N LEU A 180 12.12 -2.26 -2.55
CA LEU A 180 12.79 -1.14 -3.21
C LEU A 180 11.77 -0.16 -3.79
N LEU A 181 10.80 -0.67 -4.54
CA LEU A 181 9.77 0.17 -5.16
C LEU A 181 8.91 0.90 -4.12
N ILE A 182 8.57 0.24 -3.02
CA ILE A 182 7.83 0.82 -1.90
C ILE A 182 8.66 1.91 -1.23
N ALA A 183 9.96 1.67 -0.98
CA ALA A 183 10.85 2.68 -0.40
C ALA A 183 10.96 3.90 -1.31
N THR A 184 11.19 3.70 -2.62
CA THR A 184 11.26 4.78 -3.60
C THR A 184 9.94 5.55 -3.69
N ASN A 185 8.81 4.85 -3.80
CA ASN A 185 7.49 5.50 -3.88
C ASN A 185 7.17 6.32 -2.63
N SER A 186 7.46 5.75 -1.44
CA SER A 186 7.18 6.41 -0.17
C SER A 186 8.05 7.65 0.01
N LEU A 187 9.32 7.58 -0.42
CA LEU A 187 10.22 8.73 -0.41
C LEU A 187 9.76 9.83 -1.37
N VAL A 188 9.34 9.48 -2.59
CA VAL A 188 8.78 10.43 -3.56
C VAL A 188 7.49 11.07 -3.02
N ALA A 189 6.60 10.28 -2.41
CA ALA A 189 5.37 10.77 -1.81
C ALA A 189 5.63 11.72 -0.64
N LEU A 190 6.61 11.39 0.21
CA LEU A 190 7.04 12.25 1.33
C LEU A 190 7.64 13.56 0.82
N ALA A 191 8.51 13.50 -0.18
CA ALA A 191 9.08 14.68 -0.82
C ALA A 191 8.00 15.57 -1.46
N ALA A 192 7.01 14.97 -2.12
CA ALA A 192 5.89 15.69 -2.74
C ALA A 192 4.93 16.32 -1.72
N LEU A 193 4.89 15.84 -0.47
CA LEU A 193 4.13 16.48 0.60
C LEU A 193 4.82 17.74 1.10
N GLY A 194 6.16 17.82 1.06
CA GLY A 194 6.93 18.99 1.53
C GLY A 194 6.76 19.32 3.02
N HIS A 195 6.06 18.49 3.79
CA HIS A 195 5.78 18.67 5.21
C HIS A 195 6.59 17.68 6.04
N TRP A 196 7.35 18.20 7.01
CA TRP A 196 8.13 17.38 7.93
C TRP A 196 7.31 17.07 9.20
N PRO A 197 7.21 15.79 9.62
CA PRO A 197 6.50 15.42 10.85
C PRO A 197 7.37 15.73 12.08
N GLY A 198 7.59 17.02 12.37
CA GLY A 198 8.44 17.48 13.47
C GLY A 198 7.91 17.09 14.86
N PRO A 199 6.67 17.44 15.23
CA PRO A 199 6.14 17.18 16.57
C PRO A 199 5.94 15.70 16.91
N GLU A 200 5.63 14.86 15.92
CA GLU A 200 5.25 13.45 16.11
C GLU A 200 6.43 12.48 15.94
N LEU A 201 7.61 12.99 15.60
CA LEU A 201 8.84 12.21 15.42
C LEU A 201 9.17 11.26 16.60
N PRO A 202 8.87 11.59 17.88
CA PRO A 202 9.06 10.64 18.99
C PRO A 202 8.25 9.34 18.86
N LEU A 203 7.09 9.37 18.18
CA LEU A 203 6.25 8.20 17.96
C LEU A 203 6.85 7.24 16.93
N MET A 204 7.76 7.72 16.09
CA MET A 204 8.50 6.91 15.14
C MET A 204 9.39 5.89 15.85
N LEU A 205 9.98 6.25 16.99
CA LEU A 205 10.95 5.42 17.69
C LEU A 205 10.37 4.06 18.15
N PRO A 206 9.21 3.99 18.84
CA PRO A 206 8.59 2.71 19.17
C PRO A 206 8.09 1.95 17.94
N LEU A 207 7.64 2.65 16.90
CA LEU A 207 7.24 2.02 15.63
C LEU A 207 8.41 1.33 14.92
N LEU A 208 9.54 2.02 14.81
CA LEU A 208 10.76 1.46 14.22
C LEU A 208 11.37 0.39 15.10
N GLY A 209 11.36 0.56 16.43
CA GLY A 209 11.84 -0.44 17.37
C GLY A 209 11.07 -1.74 17.25
N GLY A 210 9.73 -1.65 17.30
CA GLY A 210 8.85 -2.79 17.06
C GLY A 210 9.05 -3.38 15.67
N GLY A 211 9.02 -2.52 14.65
CA GLY A 211 9.18 -2.91 13.25
C GLY A 211 10.50 -3.58 12.94
N ALA A 212 11.60 -3.18 13.57
CA ALA A 212 12.89 -3.86 13.45
C ALA A 212 12.83 -5.28 14.05
N ILE A 213 12.23 -5.45 15.23
CA ILE A 213 12.06 -6.77 15.87
C ILE A 213 11.22 -7.68 14.97
N GLY A 214 10.06 -7.18 14.51
CA GLY A 214 9.18 -7.91 13.59
C GLY A 214 9.86 -8.23 12.27
N ALA A 215 10.60 -7.27 11.72
CA ALA A 215 11.37 -7.45 10.49
C ALA A 215 12.40 -8.56 10.64
N VAL A 216 13.20 -8.57 11.71
CA VAL A 216 14.20 -9.63 11.96
C VAL A 216 13.52 -11.00 12.04
N ALA A 217 12.40 -11.11 12.76
CA ALA A 217 11.63 -12.35 12.84
C ALA A 217 11.11 -12.80 11.45
N GLY A 218 10.54 -11.86 10.70
CA GLY A 218 10.04 -12.11 9.35
C GLY A 218 11.13 -12.51 8.36
N GLN A 219 12.29 -11.84 8.39
CA GLN A 219 13.43 -12.13 7.52
C GLN A 219 14.07 -13.50 7.78
N ARG A 220 13.95 -14.01 9.01
CA ARG A 220 14.38 -15.37 9.38
C ARG A 220 13.36 -16.41 8.92
N LEU A 221 12.07 -16.09 9.00
CA LEU A 221 11.01 -17.02 8.62
C LEU A 221 10.80 -17.11 7.11
N ALA A 222 10.83 -15.97 6.40
CA ALA A 222 10.48 -15.87 4.97
C ALA A 222 11.20 -16.88 4.06
N PRO A 223 12.50 -17.17 4.20
CA PRO A 223 13.20 -18.16 3.37
C PRO A 223 12.73 -19.60 3.57
N HIS A 224 12.16 -19.90 4.74
CA HIS A 224 11.69 -21.24 5.09
C HIS A 224 10.23 -21.47 4.68
N LEU A 225 9.53 -20.43 4.23
CA LEU A 225 8.13 -20.54 3.83
C LEU A 225 8.02 -20.91 2.35
N PRO A 226 7.23 -21.94 2.00
CA PRO A 226 6.95 -22.26 0.62
C PRO A 226 6.17 -21.11 -0.05
N ASP A 227 6.38 -20.93 -1.36
CA ASP A 227 5.75 -19.86 -2.15
C ASP A 227 4.22 -19.86 -2.03
N ARG A 228 3.61 -21.03 -1.83
CA ARG A 228 2.16 -21.19 -1.57
C ARG A 228 1.72 -20.44 -0.30
N ILE A 229 2.45 -20.55 0.81
CA ILE A 229 2.10 -19.90 2.08
C ILE A 229 2.28 -18.39 1.96
N LEU A 230 3.35 -17.93 1.32
CA LEU A 230 3.57 -16.50 1.08
C LEU A 230 2.44 -15.88 0.23
N ARG A 231 2.03 -16.57 -0.83
CA ARG A 231 0.89 -16.14 -1.68
C ARG A 231 -0.44 -16.15 -0.92
N GLN A 232 -0.73 -17.19 -0.15
CA GLN A 232 -1.94 -17.29 0.66
C GLN A 232 -1.98 -16.20 1.73
N GLY A 233 -0.85 -15.94 2.41
CA GLY A 233 -0.73 -14.84 3.37
C GLY A 233 -0.99 -13.49 2.72
N PHE A 234 -0.44 -13.24 1.52
CA PHE A 234 -0.65 -11.98 0.80
C PHE A 234 -2.11 -11.82 0.39
N SER A 235 -2.70 -12.89 -0.14
CA SER A 235 -4.12 -12.94 -0.49
C SER A 235 -5.00 -12.67 0.73
N ALA A 236 -4.69 -13.26 1.88
CA ALA A 236 -5.43 -13.04 3.12
C ALA A 236 -5.32 -11.58 3.59
N LEU A 237 -4.13 -10.97 3.51
CA LEU A 237 -3.95 -9.54 3.79
C LEU A 237 -4.79 -8.67 2.84
N LEU A 238 -4.80 -8.97 1.54
CA LEU A 238 -5.59 -8.22 0.57
C LEU A 238 -7.09 -8.31 0.87
N ILE A 239 -7.60 -9.52 1.14
CA ILE A 239 -9.01 -9.72 1.51
C ILE A 239 -9.33 -8.95 2.79
N GLY A 240 -8.49 -9.06 3.82
CA GLY A 240 -8.66 -8.33 5.07
C GLY A 240 -8.72 -6.82 4.85
N SER A 241 -7.81 -6.29 4.03
CA SER A 241 -7.78 -4.87 3.67
C SER A 241 -9.04 -4.44 2.88
N ALA A 242 -9.47 -5.22 1.89
CA ALA A 242 -10.67 -4.95 1.12
C ALA A 242 -11.93 -4.96 1.98
N LEU A 243 -12.05 -5.91 2.93
CA LEU A 243 -13.18 -5.98 3.87
C LEU A 243 -13.20 -4.78 4.80
N LEU A 244 -12.06 -4.40 5.37
CA LEU A 244 -11.92 -3.20 6.21
C LEU A 244 -12.34 -1.95 5.45
N THR A 245 -11.80 -1.75 4.24
CA THR A 245 -12.11 -0.57 3.42
C THR A 245 -13.57 -0.58 2.96
N GLY A 246 -14.13 -1.73 2.60
CA GLY A 246 -15.55 -1.86 2.25
C GLY A 246 -16.46 -1.56 3.44
N PHE A 247 -16.08 -1.98 4.65
CA PHE A 247 -16.81 -1.69 5.88
C PHE A 247 -16.75 -0.21 6.25
N GLU A 248 -15.60 0.44 6.08
CA GLU A 248 -15.47 1.89 6.23
C GLU A 248 -16.33 2.66 5.21
N ALA A 249 -16.36 2.21 3.95
CA ALA A 249 -17.19 2.80 2.90
C ALA A 249 -18.69 2.72 3.25
N TRP A 250 -19.15 1.58 3.79
CA TRP A 250 -20.53 1.42 4.24
C TRP A 250 -20.84 2.32 5.45
N ARG A 251 -19.97 2.34 6.47
CA ARG A 251 -20.21 3.15 7.69
C ARG A 251 -20.36 4.64 7.43
N ARG A 252 -19.75 5.17 6.37
CA ARG A 252 -19.83 6.60 6.03
C ARG A 252 -21.10 6.98 5.25
N GLN A 253 -21.94 6.02 4.83
CA GLN A 253 -23.11 6.29 3.98
C GLN A 253 -24.41 6.81 4.66
N PRO A 254 -24.58 6.95 5.99
CA PRO A 254 -25.80 7.57 6.50
C PRO A 254 -25.54 8.78 7.41
N GLN A 255 -25.16 9.95 6.85
CA GLN A 255 -25.55 11.29 7.33
C GLN A 255 -25.53 12.32 6.19
N ALA A 256 -26.31 12.08 5.13
CA ALA A 256 -26.88 13.20 4.39
C ALA A 256 -28.05 13.73 5.22
N THR A 257 -27.76 14.56 6.22
CA THR A 257 -28.81 15.29 6.95
C THR A 257 -29.58 16.10 5.92
N PRO A 258 -30.91 15.93 5.76
CA PRO A 258 -31.69 16.79 4.89
C PRO A 258 -31.50 18.21 5.41
N THR A 259 -30.93 19.08 4.59
CA THR A 259 -30.89 20.52 4.87
C THR A 259 -32.32 20.98 5.07
N ILE A 260 -32.73 21.14 6.33
CA ILE A 260 -33.95 21.87 6.68
C ILE A 260 -33.72 23.28 6.13
N PRO A 261 -34.56 23.79 5.20
CA PRO A 261 -34.43 25.16 4.73
C PRO A 261 -34.48 26.09 5.94
N ASP A 262 -33.54 27.04 6.01
CA ASP A 262 -33.56 28.05 7.07
C ASP A 262 -34.96 28.70 7.13
N PRO A 263 -35.56 28.86 8.33
CA PRO A 263 -36.80 29.60 8.45
C PRO A 263 -36.57 31.04 7.93
N PRO A 264 -37.53 31.63 7.20
CA PRO A 264 -37.38 32.95 6.63
C PRO A 264 -37.04 33.95 7.73
N THR A 265 -35.94 34.70 7.53
CA THR A 265 -35.49 35.75 8.43
C THR A 265 -36.62 36.77 8.63
N PRO A 266 -37.04 37.07 9.87
CA PRO A 266 -38.06 38.09 10.07
C PRO A 266 -37.51 39.44 9.60
N ALA A 267 -38.20 40.06 8.65
CA ALA A 267 -37.89 41.40 8.17
C ALA A 267 -37.88 42.37 9.37
N LEU A 268 -36.76 43.05 9.59
CA LEU A 268 -36.65 44.13 10.56
C LEU A 268 -37.69 45.21 10.22
N PRO A 269 -38.50 45.67 11.18
CA PRO A 269 -39.39 46.80 10.93
C PRO A 269 -38.55 48.04 10.66
N ALA A 270 -38.76 48.66 9.50
CA ALA A 270 -38.19 49.94 9.15
C ALA A 270 -38.57 50.96 10.23
N GLN A 271 -37.59 51.39 11.03
CA GLN A 271 -37.74 52.57 11.86
C GLN A 271 -37.77 53.79 10.93
N ARG A 272 -38.91 54.47 10.95
CA ARG A 272 -39.13 55.79 10.33
C ARG A 272 -38.42 56.88 11.12
#